data_AF-A0A9E2FIZ1-F1
#
_entry.id   AF-A0A9E2FIZ1-F1
#
_cell.length_a   1.000
_cell.length_b   1.000
_cell.length_c   1.000
_cell.angle_alpha   90.00
_cell.angle_beta   90.00
_cell.angle_gamma   90.00
#
_symmetry.space_group_name_H-M   'P 1'
#
loop_
_entity.id
_entity.type
_entity.pdbx_description
1 polymer ?
#
loop_
_entity_poly.entity_id
_entity_poly.type
_entity_poly.pdbx_seq_one_letter_code
_entity_poly.pdbx_strand_id
1 'polypeptide(L)'
;MQKPLATKVAETVKYLRALWPRLEGRHRFVAFSTGKDSLAMTAMLYEAVEPEKPICLYSHHGLEFPSNLEYLGELKDRGFAVSVVNPFLGYFDLMERGISFLTRKNPWCVPMLVGTGMLEWLQAQGARSPRKAVMFRGMSGSEYSHKFHTRLELYKRLDLPTFNPVLSFTTEEIIEVIRRRYGLPPNPIYEHMGRTYCICCYTSDARRQEYSSRHFPEVCVRYYGQIEHMLFDSGLLDKAHLLPEHRTKEEKLGRHGFVHWNRIKAQNVVGAVKRRGRSGSLVYRIRETSWINAKHLQPVKGKWSIRGTEIRFWDLDEKKADALIKRMINC
;
A
#
# COMPACT_ATOMS: atom_id res chain seq x y z
N MET A 1 2.58 12.30 -30.78
CA MET A 1 1.48 11.85 -29.90
C MET A 1 0.17 12.13 -30.63
N GLN A 2 -0.78 11.20 -30.63
CA GLN A 2 -2.06 11.40 -31.33
C GLN A 2 -2.84 12.61 -30.76
N LYS A 3 -3.56 13.36 -31.60
CA LYS A 3 -4.27 14.59 -31.20
C LYS A 3 -5.25 14.38 -30.03
N PRO A 4 -6.06 13.30 -29.97
CA PRO A 4 -6.96 13.07 -28.83
C PRO A 4 -6.20 12.92 -27.50
N LEU A 5 -5.10 12.17 -27.49
CA LEU A 5 -4.27 11.99 -26.29
C LEU A 5 -3.60 13.30 -25.87
N ALA A 6 -3.12 14.10 -26.83
CA ALA A 6 -2.55 15.42 -26.54
C ALA A 6 -3.56 16.34 -25.85
N THR A 7 -4.80 16.39 -26.32
CA THR A 7 -5.89 17.15 -25.70
C THR A 7 -6.16 16.66 -24.28
N LYS A 8 -6.27 15.34 -24.07
CA LYS A 8 -6.51 14.73 -22.76
C LYS A 8 -5.43 15.05 -21.73
N VAL A 9 -4.16 15.06 -22.16
CA VAL A 9 -3.04 15.51 -21.32
C VAL A 9 -3.17 17.00 -20.97
N ALA A 10 -3.42 17.85 -21.97
CA ALA A 10 -3.56 19.30 -21.76
C ALA A 10 -4.71 19.63 -20.79
N GLU A 11 -5.85 18.94 -20.91
CA GLU A 11 -6.98 19.08 -19.99
C GLU A 11 -6.63 18.62 -18.57
N THR A 12 -5.87 17.54 -18.44
CA THR A 12 -5.41 17.03 -17.15
C THR A 12 -4.45 18.01 -16.47
N VAL A 13 -3.47 18.54 -17.21
CA VAL A 13 -2.53 19.57 -16.73
C VAL A 13 -3.28 20.84 -16.35
N LYS A 14 -4.22 21.32 -17.19
CA LYS A 14 -5.07 22.49 -16.88
C LYS A 14 -5.87 22.29 -15.59
N TYR A 15 -6.44 21.11 -15.40
CA TYR A 15 -7.16 20.77 -14.17
C TYR A 15 -6.24 20.78 -12.95
N LEU A 16 -5.06 20.16 -13.02
CA LEU A 16 -4.10 20.12 -11.92
C LEU A 16 -3.65 21.54 -11.55
N ARG A 17 -3.38 22.39 -12.53
CA ARG A 17 -3.02 23.80 -12.34
C ARG A 17 -4.11 24.59 -11.63
N ALA A 18 -5.38 24.38 -12.00
CA ALA A 18 -6.51 25.03 -11.34
C ALA A 18 -6.79 24.48 -9.93
N LEU A 19 -6.50 23.20 -9.70
CA LEU A 19 -6.67 22.54 -8.41
C LEU A 19 -5.61 22.99 -7.40
N TRP A 20 -4.36 23.13 -7.83
CA TRP A 20 -3.19 23.26 -6.96
C TRP A 20 -3.28 24.41 -5.93
N PRO A 21 -3.69 25.64 -6.30
CA PRO A 21 -3.85 26.74 -5.33
C PRO A 21 -4.95 26.47 -4.29
N ARG A 22 -5.99 25.71 -4.65
CA ARG A 22 -7.10 25.35 -3.74
C ARG A 22 -6.67 24.39 -2.62
N LEU A 23 -5.46 23.83 -2.74
CA LEU A 23 -4.86 22.94 -1.77
C LEU A 23 -3.86 23.65 -0.86
N GLU A 24 -3.78 24.98 -0.93
CA GLU A 24 -2.94 25.78 -0.02
C GLU A 24 -3.27 25.48 1.45
N GLY A 25 -2.24 25.46 2.30
CA GLY A 25 -2.34 25.06 3.71
C GLY A 25 -2.52 23.56 3.95
N ARG A 26 -2.45 22.71 2.91
CA ARG A 26 -2.39 21.24 3.04
C ARG A 26 -0.98 20.74 2.73
N HIS A 27 -0.60 19.62 3.36
CA HIS A 27 0.60 18.88 2.96
C HIS A 27 0.31 18.12 1.66
N ARG A 28 0.89 18.56 0.54
CA ARG A 28 0.66 18.02 -0.80
C ARG A 28 1.82 17.11 -1.18
N PHE A 29 1.54 15.87 -1.56
CA PHE A 29 2.58 14.92 -1.97
C PHE A 29 2.07 13.89 -2.97
N VAL A 30 2.99 13.24 -3.68
CA VAL A 30 2.71 12.13 -4.58
C VAL A 30 3.04 10.82 -3.88
N ALA A 31 2.11 9.85 -3.90
CA ALA A 31 2.45 8.46 -3.62
C ALA A 31 3.10 7.85 -4.86
N PHE A 32 4.43 7.73 -4.81
CA PHE A 32 5.25 7.33 -5.94
C PHE A 32 5.65 5.87 -5.81
N SER A 33 5.31 5.03 -6.78
CA SER A 33 5.56 3.58 -6.73
C SER A 33 6.70 3.13 -7.65
N THR A 34 7.36 4.07 -8.33
CA THR A 34 8.25 3.85 -9.50
C THR A 34 7.57 3.26 -10.74
N GLY A 35 6.25 3.02 -10.67
CA GLY A 35 5.47 2.52 -11.79
C GLY A 35 5.11 3.62 -12.80
N LYS A 36 4.86 3.19 -14.04
CA LYS A 36 4.48 4.03 -15.19
C LYS A 36 3.35 5.02 -14.87
N ASP A 37 2.32 4.59 -14.15
CA ASP A 37 1.16 5.44 -13.86
C ASP A 37 1.54 6.58 -12.89
N SER A 38 2.34 6.28 -11.86
CA SER A 38 2.84 7.30 -10.93
C SER A 38 3.85 8.24 -11.58
N LEU A 39 4.67 7.75 -12.52
CA LEU A 39 5.62 8.55 -13.29
C LEU A 39 4.90 9.55 -14.20
N ALA A 40 3.95 9.08 -15.02
CA ALA A 40 3.16 9.93 -15.91
C ALA A 40 2.37 10.99 -15.15
N MET A 41 1.71 10.59 -14.07
CA MET A 41 0.94 11.51 -13.22
C MET A 41 1.83 12.59 -12.60
N THR A 42 3.01 12.21 -12.10
CA THR A 42 3.97 13.16 -11.51
C THR A 42 4.49 14.14 -12.55
N ALA A 43 4.85 13.67 -13.75
CA ALA A 43 5.33 14.55 -14.82
C ALA A 43 4.27 15.58 -15.23
N MET A 44 3.00 15.16 -15.37
CA MET A 44 1.88 16.08 -15.62
C MET A 44 1.65 17.06 -14.46
N LEU A 45 1.84 16.62 -13.21
CA LEU A 45 1.71 17.49 -12.04
C LEU A 45 2.81 18.54 -12.00
N TYR A 46 4.06 18.17 -12.29
CA TYR A 46 5.18 19.12 -12.34
C TYR A 46 4.99 20.16 -13.43
N GLU A 47 4.56 19.74 -14.64
CA GLU A 47 4.20 20.69 -15.72
C GLU A 47 3.05 21.64 -15.30
N ALA A 48 2.12 21.16 -14.49
CA ALA A 48 0.98 21.96 -14.05
C ALA A 48 1.38 23.05 -13.04
N VAL A 49 2.38 22.79 -12.19
CA VAL A 49 2.65 23.57 -10.96
C VAL A 49 4.05 24.17 -10.89
N GLU A 50 4.82 24.11 -11.98
CA GLU A 50 6.15 24.71 -12.09
C GLU A 50 6.15 26.18 -11.61
N PRO A 51 7.17 26.63 -10.84
CA PRO A 51 8.40 25.93 -10.45
C PRO A 51 8.25 24.97 -9.25
N GLU A 52 7.06 24.84 -8.65
CA GLU A 52 6.87 23.89 -7.56
C GLU A 52 7.06 22.44 -8.05
N LYS A 53 7.78 21.64 -7.25
CA LYS A 53 7.96 20.20 -7.48
C LYS A 53 7.49 19.44 -6.25
N PRO A 54 6.21 19.03 -6.22
CA PRO A 54 5.66 18.28 -5.10
C PRO A 54 6.48 17.03 -4.81
N ILE A 55 6.73 16.76 -3.52
CA ILE A 55 7.55 15.62 -3.13
C ILE A 55 6.87 14.30 -3.50
N CYS A 56 7.65 13.42 -4.09
CA CYS A 56 7.33 12.04 -4.40
C CYS A 56 7.80 11.16 -3.25
N LEU A 57 6.86 10.60 -2.49
CA LEU A 57 7.17 9.67 -1.42
C LEU A 57 7.15 8.25 -1.98
N TYR A 58 8.31 7.60 -1.99
CA TYR A 58 8.46 6.18 -2.29
C TYR A 58 8.66 5.41 -0.99
N SER A 59 7.82 4.41 -0.72
CA SER A 59 7.97 3.56 0.46
C SER A 59 8.80 2.34 0.11
N HIS A 60 9.99 2.23 0.69
CA HIS A 60 10.87 1.09 0.47
C HIS A 60 10.81 0.11 1.66
N HIS A 61 10.81 -1.18 1.38
CA HIS A 61 10.87 -2.23 2.40
C HIS A 61 11.55 -3.48 1.84
N GLY A 62 11.95 -4.41 2.70
CA GLY A 62 12.75 -5.59 2.32
C GLY A 62 12.09 -6.63 1.38
N LEU A 63 10.93 -6.31 0.80
CA LEU A 63 10.33 -7.10 -0.29
C LEU A 63 10.28 -6.33 -1.62
N GLU A 64 10.70 -5.07 -1.65
CA GLU A 64 10.81 -4.29 -2.88
C GLU A 64 12.07 -4.70 -3.66
N PHE A 65 12.05 -4.52 -4.98
CA PHE A 65 13.25 -4.76 -5.80
C PHE A 65 14.31 -3.68 -5.49
N PRO A 66 15.57 -4.04 -5.23
CA PRO A 66 16.65 -3.07 -5.01
C PRO A 66 16.84 -2.11 -6.19
N SER A 67 16.64 -2.59 -7.43
CA SER A 67 16.72 -1.78 -8.65
C SER A 67 15.72 -0.62 -8.69
N ASN A 68 14.66 -0.65 -7.88
CA ASN A 68 13.77 0.50 -7.73
C ASN A 68 14.51 1.70 -7.13
N LEU A 69 15.46 1.49 -6.22
CA LEU A 69 16.26 2.59 -5.64
C LEU A 69 17.23 3.20 -6.66
N GLU A 70 17.84 2.37 -7.51
CA GLU A 70 18.71 2.81 -8.60
C GLU A 70 17.92 3.68 -9.59
N TYR A 71 16.75 3.20 -10.03
CA TYR A 71 15.86 3.95 -10.90
C TYR A 71 15.39 5.28 -10.27
N LEU A 72 15.16 5.33 -8.95
CA LEU A 72 14.87 6.58 -8.27
C LEU A 72 16.05 7.57 -8.29
N GLY A 73 17.29 7.07 -8.26
CA GLY A 73 18.49 7.87 -8.46
C GLY A 73 18.47 8.57 -9.82
N GLU A 74 18.23 7.82 -10.90
CA GLU A 74 18.11 8.37 -12.25
C GLU A 74 17.00 9.42 -12.38
N LEU A 75 15.86 9.19 -11.72
CA LEU A 75 14.75 10.16 -11.73
C LEU A 75 15.10 11.43 -10.96
N LYS A 76 15.85 11.34 -9.86
CA LYS A 76 16.34 12.52 -9.12
C LYS A 76 17.28 13.36 -10.00
N ASP A 77 18.18 12.72 -10.75
CA ASP A 77 19.07 13.41 -11.70
C ASP A 77 18.30 14.12 -12.82
N ARG A 78 17.13 13.58 -13.17
CA ARG A 78 16.16 14.20 -14.09
C ARG A 78 15.27 15.27 -13.42
N GLY A 79 15.57 15.63 -12.18
CA GLY A 79 14.93 16.72 -11.45
C GLY A 79 13.64 16.33 -10.71
N PHE A 80 13.40 15.04 -10.44
CA PHE A 80 12.30 14.61 -9.59
C PHE A 80 12.60 14.81 -8.10
N ALA A 81 11.68 15.43 -7.37
CA ALA A 81 11.78 15.61 -5.93
C ALA A 81 11.34 14.32 -5.23
N VAL A 82 12.24 13.35 -5.08
CA VAL A 82 11.94 12.04 -4.48
C VAL A 82 12.49 11.94 -3.06
N SER A 83 11.64 11.49 -2.13
CA SER A 83 12.03 11.07 -0.78
C SER A 83 11.66 9.61 -0.55
N VAL A 84 12.60 8.84 0.01
CA VAL A 84 12.35 7.46 0.43
C VAL A 84 11.87 7.50 1.86
N VAL A 85 10.73 6.86 2.11
CA VAL A 85 10.19 6.61 3.44
C VAL A 85 10.22 5.12 3.73
N ASN A 86 10.33 4.75 4.99
CA ASN A 86 10.32 3.36 5.41
C ASN A 86 9.07 3.08 6.25
N PRO A 87 8.52 1.86 6.20
CA PRO A 87 7.51 1.48 7.18
C PRO A 87 8.14 1.38 8.58
N PHE A 88 7.28 1.42 9.59
CA PHE A 88 7.70 1.28 11.00
C PHE A 88 8.35 -0.08 11.27
N LEU A 89 7.74 -1.14 10.72
CA LEU A 89 8.29 -2.48 10.73
C LEU A 89 8.22 -3.09 9.33
N GLY A 90 9.16 -3.99 9.05
CA GLY A 90 9.19 -4.75 7.82
C GLY A 90 8.07 -5.81 7.78
N TYR A 91 7.93 -6.44 6.62
CA TYR A 91 6.96 -7.52 6.42
C TYR A 91 7.14 -8.67 7.42
N PHE A 92 8.40 -9.11 7.60
CA PHE A 92 8.74 -10.25 8.44
C PHE A 92 8.47 -9.95 9.92
N ASP A 93 8.86 -8.77 10.39
CA ASP A 93 8.56 -8.30 11.75
C ASP A 93 7.04 -8.22 12.00
N LEU A 94 6.27 -7.76 11.01
CA LEU A 94 4.81 -7.71 11.10
C LEU A 94 4.20 -9.11 11.17
N MET A 95 4.77 -10.08 10.46
CA MET A 95 4.33 -11.47 10.57
C MET A 95 4.63 -12.04 11.96
N GLU A 96 5.81 -11.77 12.52
CA GLU A 96 6.21 -12.19 13.86
C GLU A 96 5.32 -11.57 14.96
N ARG A 97 4.95 -10.30 14.81
CA ARG A 97 3.96 -9.63 15.67
C ARG A 97 2.51 -10.07 15.41
N GLY A 98 2.32 -11.06 14.54
CA GLY A 98 1.03 -11.71 14.33
C GLY A 98 0.06 -10.92 13.45
N ILE A 99 0.50 -10.12 12.47
CA ILE A 99 -0.39 -9.58 11.44
C ILE A 99 -0.82 -10.69 10.43
N SER A 100 -0.01 -11.76 10.34
CA SER A 100 -0.16 -12.94 9.46
C SER A 100 -0.02 -12.64 7.96
N PHE A 101 0.24 -13.64 7.12
CA PHE A 101 0.59 -13.51 5.69
C PHE A 101 -0.48 -12.86 4.79
N LEU A 102 -0.07 -12.25 3.68
CA LEU A 102 -0.98 -11.53 2.78
C LEU A 102 -1.92 -12.46 2.00
N THR A 103 -3.19 -12.06 1.88
CA THR A 103 -4.19 -12.71 1.02
C THR A 103 -4.92 -11.69 0.17
N ARG A 104 -5.58 -12.14 -0.91
CA ARG A 104 -6.40 -11.28 -1.78
C ARG A 104 -7.51 -10.56 -1.02
N LYS A 105 -8.07 -11.19 0.02
CA LYS A 105 -9.14 -10.61 0.85
C LYS A 105 -8.63 -9.62 1.90
N ASN A 106 -7.38 -9.77 2.36
CA ASN A 106 -6.80 -8.91 3.39
C ASN A 106 -5.39 -8.42 2.99
N PRO A 107 -5.27 -7.59 1.93
CA PRO A 107 -3.98 -7.04 1.53
C PRO A 107 -3.62 -5.87 2.45
N TRP A 108 -3.02 -6.19 3.59
CA TRP A 108 -2.62 -5.20 4.60
C TRP A 108 -1.28 -4.52 4.28
N CYS A 109 -0.52 -5.00 3.29
CA CYS A 109 0.76 -4.40 2.89
C CYS A 109 0.64 -2.93 2.54
N VAL A 110 -0.38 -2.51 1.77
CA VAL A 110 -0.53 -1.09 1.41
C VAL A 110 -0.68 -0.19 2.64
N PRO A 111 -1.65 -0.40 3.55
CA PRO A 111 -1.77 0.49 4.71
C PRO A 111 -0.65 0.34 5.76
N MET A 112 0.10 -0.78 5.79
CA MET A 112 1.12 -1.05 6.83
C MET A 112 2.57 -0.89 6.38
N LEU A 113 2.91 -1.28 5.15
CA LEU A 113 4.25 -1.23 4.57
C LEU A 113 4.48 0.01 3.70
N VAL A 114 3.40 0.57 3.13
CA VAL A 114 3.48 1.79 2.31
C VAL A 114 2.95 3.00 3.07
N GLY A 115 1.77 2.86 3.66
CA GLY A 115 1.07 3.99 4.26
C GLY A 115 1.68 4.52 5.54
N THR A 116 2.37 3.69 6.34
CA THR A 116 2.92 4.11 7.64
C THR A 116 4.10 5.07 7.48
N GLY A 117 5.04 4.79 6.58
CA GLY A 117 6.13 5.73 6.28
C GLY A 117 5.62 7.08 5.79
N MET A 118 4.57 7.09 4.96
CA MET A 118 3.91 8.33 4.54
C MET A 118 3.25 9.09 5.70
N LEU A 119 2.63 8.37 6.64
CA LEU A 119 2.02 8.98 7.83
C LEU A 119 3.06 9.57 8.78
N GLU A 120 4.22 8.91 8.96
CA GLU A 120 5.33 9.46 9.74
C GLU A 120 5.93 10.69 9.08
N TRP A 121 6.14 10.64 7.76
CA TRP A 121 6.57 11.81 7.01
C TRP A 121 5.61 12.97 7.22
N LEU A 122 4.29 12.76 7.10
CA LEU A 122 3.29 13.79 7.34
C LEU A 122 3.35 14.36 8.76
N GLN A 123 3.50 13.51 9.76
CA GLN A 123 3.64 13.94 11.15
C GLN A 123 4.90 14.79 11.34
N ALA A 124 6.03 14.40 10.73
CA ALA A 124 7.28 15.16 10.76
C ALA A 124 7.14 16.53 10.07
N GLN A 125 6.22 16.67 9.10
CA GLN A 125 5.85 17.95 8.51
C GLN A 125 4.90 18.79 9.39
N GLY A 126 4.53 18.32 10.58
CA GLY A 126 3.62 19.04 11.49
C GLY A 126 2.12 18.75 11.26
N ALA A 127 1.78 17.75 10.44
CA ALA A 127 0.38 17.39 10.21
C ALA A 127 -0.25 16.80 11.48
N ARG A 128 -1.24 17.50 12.06
CA ARG A 128 -2.00 17.01 13.23
C ARG A 128 -2.93 15.82 12.92
N SER A 129 -3.23 15.59 11.63
CA SER A 129 -4.03 14.45 11.17
C SER A 129 -3.77 14.18 9.69
N PRO A 130 -3.99 12.94 9.20
CA PRO A 130 -3.84 12.61 7.77
C PRO A 130 -4.74 13.47 6.87
N ARG A 131 -5.90 13.92 7.37
CA ARG A 131 -6.82 14.81 6.64
C ARG A 131 -6.22 16.18 6.35
N LYS A 132 -5.14 16.62 7.02
CA LYS A 132 -4.43 17.86 6.69
C LYS A 132 -3.51 17.71 5.48
N ALA A 133 -3.44 16.52 4.89
CA ALA A 133 -2.68 16.25 3.70
C ALA A 133 -3.58 15.89 2.51
N VAL A 134 -2.97 15.90 1.32
CA VAL A 134 -3.58 15.48 0.06
C VAL A 134 -2.55 14.67 -0.70
N MET A 135 -2.95 13.46 -1.10
CA MET A 135 -2.09 12.52 -1.82
C MET A 135 -2.51 12.38 -3.27
N PHE A 136 -1.58 12.57 -4.20
CA PHE A 136 -1.78 12.29 -5.61
C PHE A 136 -1.33 10.87 -5.93
N ARG A 137 -2.16 10.09 -6.63
CA ARG A 137 -1.90 8.68 -6.96
C ARG A 137 -1.89 8.47 -8.47
N GLY A 138 -0.92 7.69 -8.95
CA GLY A 138 -0.91 7.19 -10.31
C GLY A 138 -1.78 5.95 -10.45
N MET A 139 -3.08 6.13 -10.61
CA MET A 139 -4.04 5.05 -10.88
C MET A 139 -4.73 5.31 -12.21
N SER A 140 -4.50 4.45 -13.19
CA SER A 140 -5.10 4.54 -14.53
C SER A 140 -6.32 3.64 -14.68
N GLY A 141 -7.10 3.89 -15.73
CA GLY A 141 -8.43 3.31 -15.99
C GLY A 141 -8.42 1.82 -16.31
N SER A 142 -7.28 1.32 -16.77
CA SER A 142 -7.07 -0.09 -17.12
C SER A 142 -6.97 -1.01 -15.90
N GLU A 143 -6.92 -0.50 -14.67
CA GLU A 143 -6.68 -1.29 -13.45
C GLU A 143 -7.96 -1.71 -12.68
N TYR A 144 -9.07 -2.05 -13.35
CA TYR A 144 -10.40 -2.26 -12.73
C TYR A 144 -10.93 -1.02 -11.98
N SER A 145 -10.31 0.15 -12.20
CA SER A 145 -10.35 1.28 -11.28
C SER A 145 -11.62 2.13 -11.41
N HIS A 146 -12.15 2.33 -12.62
CA HIS A 146 -13.31 3.19 -12.86
C HIS A 146 -14.59 2.80 -12.11
N LYS A 147 -14.76 1.50 -11.82
CA LYS A 147 -15.93 1.00 -11.10
C LYS A 147 -15.88 1.30 -9.61
N PHE A 148 -14.69 1.50 -9.05
CA PHE A 148 -14.47 1.56 -7.61
C PHE A 148 -13.81 2.85 -7.12
N HIS A 149 -13.28 3.66 -8.04
CA HIS A 149 -12.54 4.87 -7.74
C HIS A 149 -13.11 6.07 -8.49
N THR A 150 -13.01 7.22 -7.84
CA THR A 150 -13.34 8.52 -8.39
C THR A 150 -12.09 9.39 -8.47
N ARG A 151 -12.17 10.50 -9.21
CA ARG A 151 -11.05 11.43 -9.36
C ARG A 151 -10.56 12.01 -8.03
N LEU A 152 -11.48 12.22 -7.08
CA LEU A 152 -11.23 12.60 -5.69
C LEU A 152 -11.95 11.61 -4.79
N GLU A 153 -11.24 11.04 -3.82
CA GLU A 153 -11.80 10.11 -2.85
C GLU A 153 -11.08 10.23 -1.50
N LEU A 154 -11.68 9.69 -0.44
CA LEU A 154 -11.00 9.51 0.84
C LEU A 154 -10.42 8.09 0.88
N TYR A 155 -9.10 7.96 1.00
CA TYR A 155 -8.49 6.66 1.23
C TYR A 155 -8.76 6.19 2.66
N LYS A 156 -9.90 5.53 2.85
CA LYS A 156 -10.49 5.17 4.16
C LYS A 156 -9.52 4.50 5.11
N ARG A 157 -8.60 3.66 4.59
CA ARG A 157 -7.61 2.98 5.42
C ARG A 157 -6.67 3.99 6.07
N LEU A 158 -6.19 5.01 5.37
CA LEU A 158 -5.29 6.05 5.89
C LEU A 158 -6.01 7.31 6.41
N ASP A 159 -7.33 7.43 6.20
CA ASP A 159 -8.10 8.65 6.46
C ASP A 159 -7.51 9.89 5.74
N LEU A 160 -7.03 9.66 4.51
CA LEU A 160 -6.24 10.60 3.73
C LEU A 160 -6.97 10.95 2.43
N PRO A 161 -7.26 12.24 2.14
CA PRO A 161 -7.79 12.67 0.85
C PRO A 161 -6.84 12.34 -0.31
N THR A 162 -7.37 11.80 -1.39
CA THR A 162 -6.57 11.37 -2.54
C THR A 162 -7.14 11.84 -3.88
N PHE A 163 -6.25 12.28 -4.77
CA PHE A 163 -6.58 12.55 -6.17
C PHE A 163 -6.01 11.45 -7.07
N ASN A 164 -6.81 11.05 -8.07
CA ASN A 164 -6.46 10.08 -9.11
C ASN A 164 -6.53 10.79 -10.49
N PRO A 165 -5.56 11.66 -10.85
CA PRO A 165 -5.67 12.53 -12.03
C PRO A 165 -5.67 11.76 -13.36
N VAL A 166 -4.99 10.62 -13.37
CA VAL A 166 -4.80 9.79 -14.56
C VAL A 166 -5.82 8.66 -14.67
N LEU A 167 -6.90 8.70 -13.87
CA LEU A 167 -7.89 7.63 -13.82
C LEU A 167 -8.52 7.36 -15.18
N SER A 168 -8.72 8.36 -16.04
CA SER A 168 -9.30 8.17 -17.38
C SER A 168 -8.33 7.64 -18.44
N PHE A 169 -7.04 7.49 -18.13
CA PHE A 169 -6.04 7.07 -19.10
C PHE A 169 -5.96 5.55 -19.20
N THR A 170 -5.71 5.02 -20.40
CA THR A 170 -5.36 3.61 -20.60
C THR A 170 -3.86 3.38 -20.35
N THR A 171 -3.45 2.13 -20.25
CA THR A 171 -2.04 1.76 -20.09
C THR A 171 -1.19 2.27 -21.26
N GLU A 172 -1.69 2.13 -22.48
CA GLU A 172 -1.01 2.49 -23.72
C GLU A 172 -0.83 4.01 -23.81
N GLU A 173 -1.88 4.76 -23.46
CA GLU A 173 -1.83 6.22 -23.36
C GLU A 173 -0.78 6.67 -22.33
N ILE A 174 -0.73 6.04 -21.15
CA ILE A 174 0.28 6.35 -20.12
C ILE A 174 1.71 6.12 -20.62
N ILE A 175 1.94 5.00 -21.31
CA ILE A 175 3.25 4.68 -21.89
C ILE A 175 3.62 5.70 -22.98
N GLU A 176 2.68 6.07 -23.85
CA GLU A 176 2.91 7.07 -24.90
C GLU A 176 3.22 8.44 -24.30
N VAL A 177 2.50 8.86 -23.25
CA VAL A 177 2.74 10.14 -22.55
C VAL A 177 4.15 10.18 -21.96
N ILE A 178 4.56 9.15 -21.22
CA ILE A 178 5.90 9.05 -20.63
C ILE A 178 6.99 9.16 -21.71
N ARG A 179 6.87 8.37 -22.77
CA ARG A 179 7.92 8.24 -23.80
C ARG A 179 7.96 9.43 -24.74
N ARG A 180 6.81 9.90 -25.22
CA ARG A 180 6.72 10.88 -26.31
C ARG A 180 6.60 12.32 -25.85
N ARG A 181 5.93 12.58 -24.72
CA ARG A 181 5.79 13.95 -24.19
C ARG A 181 6.93 14.30 -23.25
N TYR A 182 7.24 13.42 -22.31
CA TYR A 182 8.20 13.72 -21.24
C TYR A 182 9.58 13.11 -21.46
N GLY A 183 9.75 12.20 -22.42
CA GLY A 183 11.06 11.58 -22.71
C GLY A 183 11.64 10.81 -21.51
N LEU A 184 10.76 10.27 -20.65
CA LEU A 184 11.18 9.62 -19.41
C LEU A 184 11.37 8.10 -19.64
N PRO A 185 12.44 7.51 -19.11
CA PRO A 185 12.64 6.07 -19.18
C PRO A 185 11.62 5.36 -18.25
N PRO A 186 10.97 4.28 -18.70
CA PRO A 186 10.22 3.42 -17.78
C PRO A 186 11.19 2.71 -16.82
N ASN A 187 10.69 2.27 -15.66
CA ASN A 187 11.48 1.43 -14.75
C ASN A 187 11.98 0.17 -15.49
N PRO A 188 13.28 -0.17 -15.45
CA PRO A 188 13.84 -1.36 -16.12
C PRO A 188 13.13 -2.66 -15.78
N ILE A 189 12.51 -2.75 -14.59
CA ILE A 189 11.77 -3.95 -14.17
C ILE A 189 10.63 -4.33 -15.14
N TYR A 190 10.12 -3.36 -15.92
CA TYR A 190 9.08 -3.63 -16.93
C TYR A 190 9.53 -4.58 -18.05
N GLU A 191 10.83 -4.84 -18.22
CA GLU A 191 11.34 -5.87 -19.12
C GLU A 191 10.95 -7.29 -18.67
N HIS A 192 10.73 -7.47 -17.37
CA HIS A 192 10.46 -8.76 -16.74
C HIS A 192 9.00 -8.90 -16.26
N MET A 193 8.29 -7.80 -16.04
CA MET A 193 6.94 -7.82 -15.46
C MET A 193 6.04 -6.69 -15.96
N GLY A 194 4.72 -6.91 -15.95
CA GLY A 194 3.74 -5.91 -16.41
C GLY A 194 3.49 -4.74 -15.45
N ARG A 195 3.99 -4.81 -14.21
CA ARG A 195 3.90 -3.75 -13.17
C ARG A 195 5.07 -3.84 -12.21
N THR A 196 5.43 -2.71 -11.59
CA THR A 196 6.39 -2.62 -10.48
C THR A 196 5.78 -3.24 -9.22
N TYR A 197 5.92 -4.56 -9.08
CA TYR A 197 5.48 -5.30 -7.90
C TYR A 197 6.61 -5.45 -6.88
N CYS A 198 6.31 -5.99 -5.71
CA CYS A 198 7.31 -6.51 -4.77
C CYS A 198 7.84 -7.88 -5.26
N ILE A 199 9.03 -8.28 -4.82
CA ILE A 199 9.67 -9.61 -5.03
C ILE A 199 8.65 -10.72 -4.72
N CYS A 200 8.03 -10.69 -3.53
CA CYS A 200 7.00 -11.64 -3.12
C CYS A 200 5.65 -10.93 -2.91
N CYS A 201 4.92 -10.63 -3.99
CA CYS A 201 3.62 -9.97 -3.89
C CYS A 201 2.43 -10.97 -3.97
N TYR A 202 1.37 -10.73 -3.19
CA TYR A 202 0.18 -11.58 -3.14
C TYR A 202 -0.64 -11.64 -4.45
N THR A 203 -0.33 -10.80 -5.44
CA THR A 203 -0.92 -10.84 -6.79
C THR A 203 0.07 -11.34 -7.85
N SER A 204 0.92 -12.31 -7.51
CA SER A 204 1.93 -12.84 -8.44
C SER A 204 1.35 -13.63 -9.59
N ASP A 205 1.84 -13.35 -10.79
CA ASP A 205 1.80 -14.27 -11.91
C ASP A 205 3.04 -15.20 -11.91
N ALA A 206 2.99 -16.26 -12.71
CA ALA A 206 4.03 -17.28 -12.79
C ALA A 206 5.38 -16.71 -13.27
N ARG A 207 5.37 -15.85 -14.30
CA ARG A 207 6.58 -15.22 -14.85
C ARG A 207 7.34 -14.44 -13.78
N ARG A 208 6.62 -13.70 -12.94
CA ARG A 208 7.21 -12.95 -11.84
C ARG A 208 7.75 -13.85 -10.73
N GLN A 209 7.06 -14.95 -10.43
CA GLN A 209 7.54 -15.92 -9.44
C GLN A 209 8.86 -16.54 -9.90
N GLU A 210 8.93 -16.94 -11.17
CA GLU A 210 10.14 -17.48 -11.77
C GLU A 210 11.29 -16.48 -11.69
N TYR A 211 11.07 -15.23 -12.11
CA TYR A 211 12.07 -14.16 -12.00
C TYR A 211 12.53 -13.97 -10.55
N SER A 212 11.58 -13.86 -9.61
CA SER A 212 11.90 -13.60 -8.20
C SER A 212 12.63 -14.76 -7.54
N SER A 213 12.24 -16.01 -7.82
CA SER A 213 12.92 -17.20 -7.31
C SER A 213 14.33 -17.37 -7.89
N ARG A 214 14.55 -16.95 -9.16
CA ARG A 214 15.86 -17.00 -9.79
C ARG A 214 16.80 -15.93 -9.29
N HIS A 215 16.33 -14.70 -9.14
CA HIS A 215 17.17 -13.53 -8.85
C HIS A 215 17.21 -13.16 -7.36
N PHE A 216 16.21 -13.56 -6.58
CA PHE A 216 16.10 -13.27 -5.14
C PHE A 216 15.68 -14.53 -4.35
N PRO A 217 16.40 -15.66 -4.51
CA PRO A 217 16.01 -16.94 -3.91
C PRO A 217 15.90 -16.86 -2.38
N GLU A 218 16.82 -16.15 -1.71
CA GLU A 218 16.83 -16.03 -0.25
C GLU A 218 15.58 -15.32 0.29
N VAL A 219 15.12 -14.25 -0.39
CA VAL A 219 13.90 -13.53 -0.04
C VAL A 219 12.69 -14.42 -0.23
N CYS A 220 12.62 -15.15 -1.35
CA CYS A 220 11.55 -16.10 -1.64
C CYS A 220 11.50 -17.22 -0.58
N VAL A 221 12.64 -17.85 -0.27
CA VAL A 221 12.75 -18.91 0.73
C VAL A 221 12.27 -18.42 2.10
N ARG A 222 12.72 -17.23 2.54
CA ARG A 222 12.27 -16.65 3.81
C ARG A 222 10.77 -16.36 3.79
N TYR A 223 10.25 -15.79 2.71
CA TYR A 223 8.83 -15.43 2.57
C TYR A 223 7.92 -16.66 2.59
N TYR A 224 8.20 -17.68 1.77
CA TYR A 224 7.37 -18.89 1.75
C TYR A 224 7.57 -19.74 3.00
N GLY A 225 8.78 -19.81 3.55
CA GLY A 225 9.05 -20.52 4.81
C GLY A 225 8.25 -19.96 5.98
N GLN A 226 8.11 -18.63 6.10
CA GLN A 226 7.24 -18.05 7.12
C GLN A 226 5.76 -18.38 6.91
N ILE A 227 5.29 -18.37 5.65
CA ILE A 227 3.90 -18.74 5.34
C ILE A 227 3.64 -20.21 5.65
N GLU A 228 4.59 -21.06 5.29
CA GLU A 228 4.57 -22.49 5.56
C GLU A 228 4.47 -22.75 7.06
N HIS A 229 5.38 -22.17 7.84
CA HIS A 229 5.36 -22.29 9.30
C HIS A 229 4.02 -21.85 9.89
N MET A 230 3.46 -20.73 9.40
CA MET A 230 2.14 -20.29 9.82
C MET A 230 1.02 -21.23 9.38
N LEU A 231 1.03 -21.76 8.17
CA LEU A 231 -0.09 -22.58 7.68
C LEU A 231 -0.07 -23.98 8.28
N PHE A 232 1.06 -24.66 8.23
CA PHE A 232 1.17 -26.08 8.54
C PHE A 232 1.58 -26.30 9.99
N ASP A 233 2.57 -25.57 10.50
CA ASP A 233 3.12 -25.86 11.82
C ASP A 233 2.28 -25.28 12.97
N SER A 234 1.51 -24.21 12.69
CA SER A 234 0.67 -23.57 13.72
C SER A 234 -0.72 -24.21 13.92
N GLY A 235 -1.06 -25.25 13.14
CA GLY A 235 -2.39 -25.89 13.16
C GLY A 235 -3.53 -24.99 12.67
N LEU A 236 -3.22 -23.88 11.99
CA LEU A 236 -4.21 -22.97 11.40
C LEU A 236 -5.06 -23.65 10.31
N LEU A 237 -4.53 -24.69 9.67
CA LEU A 237 -5.22 -25.44 8.61
C LEU A 237 -6.32 -26.35 9.14
N ASP A 238 -6.17 -26.97 10.32
CA ASP A 238 -7.15 -27.91 10.86
C ASP A 238 -8.49 -27.26 11.21
N LYS A 239 -8.52 -25.93 11.29
CA LYS A 239 -9.70 -25.13 11.69
C LYS A 239 -10.40 -24.44 10.52
N ALA A 240 -9.92 -24.62 9.28
CA ALA A 240 -10.49 -23.99 8.09
C ALA A 240 -11.23 -25.02 7.21
N HIS A 241 -12.51 -24.76 6.89
CA HIS A 241 -13.21 -25.52 5.86
C HIS A 241 -12.61 -25.20 4.49
N LEU A 242 -11.96 -26.18 3.85
CA LEU A 242 -11.26 -26.02 2.57
C LEU A 242 -11.88 -26.91 1.47
N LEU A 243 -11.86 -26.38 0.25
CA LEU A 243 -12.16 -27.13 -0.97
C LEU A 243 -11.05 -28.17 -1.26
N PRO A 244 -11.37 -29.34 -1.87
CA PRO A 244 -10.41 -30.42 -2.10
C PRO A 244 -9.12 -30.04 -2.84
N GLU A 245 -9.21 -29.13 -3.81
CA GLU A 245 -8.13 -28.65 -4.69
C GLU A 245 -7.09 -27.73 -4.02
N HIS A 246 -7.24 -27.48 -2.71
CA HIS A 246 -6.32 -26.68 -1.91
C HIS A 246 -5.87 -27.44 -0.67
N ARG A 247 -5.67 -28.75 -0.77
CA ARG A 247 -5.29 -29.58 0.37
C ARG A 247 -3.77 -29.75 0.53
N THR A 248 -3.03 -29.91 -0.57
CA THR A 248 -1.60 -30.20 -0.50
C THR A 248 -0.75 -28.97 -0.17
N LYS A 249 0.46 -29.21 0.33
CA LYS A 249 1.42 -28.18 0.73
C LYS A 249 2.02 -27.48 -0.49
N GLU A 250 2.37 -28.29 -1.49
CA GLU A 250 2.98 -27.93 -2.75
C GLU A 250 2.05 -27.02 -3.56
N GLU A 251 0.75 -27.32 -3.62
CA GLU A 251 -0.22 -26.48 -4.33
C GLU A 251 -0.43 -25.12 -3.64
N LYS A 252 -0.48 -25.11 -2.30
CA LYS A 252 -0.67 -23.87 -1.53
C LYS A 252 0.50 -22.91 -1.71
N LEU A 253 1.72 -23.40 -1.61
CA LEU A 253 2.92 -22.57 -1.71
C LEU A 253 3.29 -22.32 -3.18
N GLY A 254 3.43 -23.38 -3.97
CA GLY A 254 3.94 -23.33 -5.34
C GLY A 254 3.03 -22.59 -6.32
N ARG A 255 1.70 -22.65 -6.17
CA ARG A 255 0.76 -21.91 -7.03
C ARG A 255 0.30 -20.59 -6.43
N HIS A 256 0.94 -20.12 -5.35
CA HIS A 256 0.43 -19.02 -4.53
C HIS A 256 -1.02 -19.27 -4.04
N GLY A 257 -1.43 -20.53 -3.89
CA GLY A 257 -2.78 -20.88 -3.44
C GLY A 257 -3.13 -20.27 -2.09
N PHE A 258 -2.15 -20.04 -1.20
CA PHE A 258 -2.35 -19.38 0.09
C PHE A 258 -3.02 -17.99 -0.03
N VAL A 259 -2.91 -17.28 -1.16
CA VAL A 259 -3.52 -15.95 -1.33
C VAL A 259 -5.05 -16.01 -1.36
N HIS A 260 -5.62 -17.18 -1.61
CA HIS A 260 -7.06 -17.45 -1.60
C HIS A 260 -7.58 -17.90 -0.24
N TRP A 261 -6.69 -18.09 0.74
CA TRP A 261 -7.05 -18.59 2.05
C TRP A 261 -7.96 -17.61 2.82
N ASN A 262 -9.01 -18.16 3.43
CA ASN A 262 -9.99 -17.43 4.22
C ASN A 262 -9.72 -17.66 5.70
N ARG A 263 -9.32 -16.61 6.40
CA ARG A 263 -9.17 -16.63 7.85
C ARG A 263 -10.54 -16.71 8.53
N ILE A 264 -10.63 -17.43 9.65
CA ILE A 264 -11.78 -17.31 10.54
C ILE A 264 -11.81 -15.89 11.13
N LYS A 265 -13.01 -15.30 11.28
CA LYS A 265 -13.18 -13.88 11.70
C LYS A 265 -12.47 -13.54 13.02
N ALA A 266 -12.29 -14.52 13.90
CA ALA A 266 -11.58 -14.38 15.17
C ALA A 266 -10.06 -14.18 15.05
N GLN A 267 -9.46 -14.46 13.88
CA GLN A 267 -8.01 -14.43 13.63
C GLN A 267 -7.58 -13.38 12.58
N ASN A 268 -8.34 -12.28 12.46
CA ASN A 268 -7.99 -11.18 11.54
C ASN A 268 -6.66 -10.48 11.90
N VAL A 269 -6.19 -10.65 13.13
CA VAL A 269 -4.84 -10.31 13.63
C VAL A 269 -4.42 -11.46 14.57
N VAL A 270 -3.42 -12.26 14.20
CA VAL A 270 -2.88 -13.35 15.05
C VAL A 270 -2.32 -12.81 16.37
N GLY A 271 -1.82 -11.57 16.39
CA GLY A 271 -1.35 -10.87 17.59
C GLY A 271 -2.44 -10.24 18.45
N ALA A 272 -3.72 -10.27 18.03
CA ALA A 272 -4.82 -9.68 18.78
C ALA A 272 -6.15 -10.42 18.61
N VAL A 273 -6.71 -10.93 19.70
CA VAL A 273 -8.01 -11.60 19.68
C VAL A 273 -9.13 -10.55 19.76
N LYS A 274 -9.94 -10.48 18.71
CA LYS A 274 -11.10 -9.57 18.63
C LYS A 274 -12.36 -10.23 19.20
N ARG A 275 -13.11 -9.50 20.02
CA ARG A 275 -14.42 -9.87 20.57
C ARG A 275 -15.38 -8.68 20.52
N ARG A 276 -16.68 -8.95 20.40
CA ARG A 276 -17.72 -7.93 20.58
C ARG A 276 -18.22 -7.98 22.02
N GLY A 277 -18.20 -6.83 22.68
CA GLY A 277 -18.79 -6.65 24.00
C GLY A 277 -20.32 -6.58 23.95
N ARG A 278 -20.98 -6.73 25.10
CA ARG A 278 -22.45 -6.69 25.21
C ARG A 278 -23.08 -5.38 24.73
N SER A 279 -22.35 -4.25 24.87
CA SER A 279 -22.78 -2.93 24.40
C SER A 279 -22.48 -2.66 22.92
N GLY A 280 -22.03 -3.67 22.16
CA GLY A 280 -21.57 -3.48 20.78
C GLY A 280 -20.13 -2.94 20.67
N SER A 281 -19.46 -2.65 21.79
CA SER A 281 -18.06 -2.22 21.80
C SER A 281 -17.14 -3.28 21.18
N LEU A 282 -16.11 -2.84 20.45
CA LEU A 282 -15.08 -3.74 19.93
C LEU A 282 -13.97 -3.88 20.96
N VAL A 283 -13.64 -5.12 21.32
CA VAL A 283 -12.62 -5.44 22.31
C VAL A 283 -11.51 -6.23 21.63
N TYR A 284 -10.27 -5.78 21.79
CA TYR A 284 -9.07 -6.42 21.27
C TYR A 284 -8.17 -6.79 22.44
N ARG A 285 -7.83 -8.07 22.56
CA ARG A 285 -6.80 -8.53 23.52
C ARG A 285 -5.50 -8.74 22.77
N ILE A 286 -4.53 -7.86 23.01
CA ILE A 286 -3.19 -7.91 22.43
C ILE A 286 -2.38 -9.01 23.13
N ARG A 287 -1.51 -9.71 22.39
CA ARG A 287 -0.71 -10.79 22.99
C ARG A 287 0.28 -10.27 24.02
N GLU A 288 0.94 -9.15 23.73
CA GLU A 288 1.99 -8.55 24.57
C GLU A 288 1.74 -7.05 24.76
N THR A 289 1.82 -6.58 26.01
CA THR A 289 1.60 -5.16 26.33
C THR A 289 2.66 -4.25 25.72
N SER A 290 3.88 -4.75 25.52
CA SER A 290 4.97 -4.03 24.85
C SER A 290 4.65 -3.63 23.40
N TRP A 291 3.68 -4.29 22.75
CA TRP A 291 3.25 -3.97 21.38
C TRP A 291 2.21 -2.84 21.32
N ILE A 292 1.85 -2.24 22.46
CA ILE A 292 0.81 -1.22 22.53
C ILE A 292 1.43 0.17 22.38
N ASN A 293 1.48 0.67 21.15
CA ASN A 293 1.84 2.06 20.88
C ASN A 293 0.62 2.97 20.65
N ALA A 294 0.13 3.59 21.73
CA ALA A 294 -1.10 4.41 21.70
C ALA A 294 -1.02 5.65 20.80
N LYS A 295 0.18 6.06 20.31
CA LYS A 295 0.34 7.21 19.40
C LYS A 295 -0.54 7.08 18.15
N HIS A 296 -0.77 5.86 17.67
CA HIS A 296 -1.58 5.60 16.49
C HIS A 296 -3.10 5.56 16.72
N LEU A 297 -3.55 5.61 17.96
CA LEU A 297 -4.96 5.66 18.32
C LEU A 297 -5.50 7.10 18.43
N GLN A 298 -4.63 8.11 18.28
CA GLN A 298 -5.00 9.53 18.30
C GLN A 298 -6.13 9.93 17.32
N PRO A 299 -6.24 9.35 16.10
CA PRO A 299 -7.34 9.69 15.17
C PRO A 299 -8.75 9.39 15.69
N VAL A 300 -8.86 8.68 16.81
CA VAL A 300 -10.12 8.31 17.47
C VAL A 300 -10.04 8.57 18.98
N LYS A 301 -9.24 9.55 19.42
CA LYS A 301 -9.14 9.95 20.83
C LYS A 301 -10.54 10.16 21.45
N GLY A 302 -10.73 9.63 22.67
CA GLY A 302 -12.02 9.66 23.36
C GLY A 302 -13.00 8.56 22.93
N LYS A 303 -12.62 7.70 21.96
CA LYS A 303 -13.38 6.52 21.54
C LYS A 303 -12.71 5.20 21.85
N TRP A 304 -11.73 5.21 22.77
CA TRP A 304 -11.05 3.99 23.20
C TRP A 304 -10.47 4.08 24.61
N SER A 305 -10.25 2.91 25.23
CA SER A 305 -9.53 2.75 26.49
C SER A 305 -8.60 1.54 26.45
N ILE A 306 -7.55 1.55 27.28
CA ILE A 306 -6.60 0.44 27.43
C ILE A 306 -6.62 -0.04 28.89
N ARG A 307 -6.66 -1.35 29.11
CA ARG A 307 -6.50 -2.01 30.42
C ARG A 307 -5.65 -3.26 30.27
N GLY A 308 -4.39 -3.18 30.68
CA GLY A 308 -3.41 -4.27 30.48
C GLY A 308 -3.23 -4.55 28.98
N THR A 309 -3.56 -5.75 28.55
CA THR A 309 -3.53 -6.14 27.12
C THR A 309 -4.85 -5.87 26.38
N GLU A 310 -5.89 -5.40 27.06
CA GLU A 310 -7.19 -5.14 26.45
C GLU A 310 -7.30 -3.71 25.94
N ILE A 311 -7.73 -3.56 24.68
CA ILE A 311 -8.10 -2.28 24.08
C ILE A 311 -9.56 -2.34 23.68
N ARG A 312 -10.34 -1.38 24.14
CA ARG A 312 -11.76 -1.27 23.84
C ARG A 312 -12.02 -0.05 22.97
N PHE A 313 -12.81 -0.20 21.92
CA PHE A 313 -13.36 0.90 21.12
C PHE A 313 -14.88 0.95 21.24
N TRP A 314 -15.44 2.15 21.18
CA TRP A 314 -16.87 2.42 21.08
C TRP A 314 -17.16 3.38 19.92
N ASP A 315 -18.34 3.29 19.33
CA ASP A 315 -18.82 4.15 18.24
C ASP A 315 -17.82 4.31 17.08
N LEU A 316 -17.23 3.18 16.68
CA LEU A 316 -16.22 3.10 15.62
C LEU A 316 -16.49 1.93 14.68
N ASP A 317 -16.36 2.18 13.39
CA ASP A 317 -16.41 1.14 12.35
C ASP A 317 -15.33 0.07 12.58
N GLU A 318 -15.71 -1.20 12.42
CA GLU A 318 -14.84 -2.34 12.68
C GLU A 318 -13.61 -2.38 11.76
N LYS A 319 -13.74 -2.00 10.48
CA LYS A 319 -12.59 -1.97 9.56
C LYS A 319 -11.62 -0.86 9.96
N LYS A 320 -12.12 0.28 10.43
CA LYS A 320 -11.30 1.36 10.98
C LYS A 320 -10.59 0.92 12.27
N ALA A 321 -11.28 0.26 13.19
CA ALA A 321 -10.67 -0.29 14.41
C ALA A 321 -9.59 -1.34 14.10
N ASP A 322 -9.87 -2.30 13.20
CA ASP A 322 -8.89 -3.31 12.77
C ASP A 322 -7.63 -2.66 12.15
N ALA A 323 -7.79 -1.59 11.37
CA ALA A 323 -6.66 -0.87 10.80
C ALA A 323 -5.82 -0.15 11.86
N LEU A 324 -6.47 0.45 12.87
CA LEU A 324 -5.79 1.13 13.97
C LEU A 324 -5.03 0.16 14.87
N ILE A 325 -5.61 -0.99 15.20
CA ILE A 325 -4.93 -2.05 15.97
C ILE A 325 -3.71 -2.57 15.20
N LYS A 326 -3.83 -2.84 13.90
CA LYS A 326 -2.69 -3.26 13.08
C LYS A 326 -1.58 -2.22 13.06
N ARG A 327 -1.91 -0.93 12.94
CA ARG A 327 -0.92 0.16 13.02
C ARG A 327 -0.24 0.27 14.37
N MET A 328 -1.02 0.12 15.44
CA MET A 328 -0.51 0.20 16.79
C MET A 328 0.50 -0.93 17.05
N ILE A 329 0.19 -2.15 16.62
CA ILE A 329 1.10 -3.30 16.70
C ILE A 329 2.30 -3.15 15.75
N ASN A 330 2.16 -2.34 14.70
CA ASN A 330 3.24 -2.02 13.75
C ASN A 330 4.27 -1.01 14.31
N CYS A 331 4.25 -0.65 15.60
CA CYS A 331 5.29 0.14 16.26
C CYS A 331 5.75 -0.59 17.49
#